data_AF-A0A7J3BGA9-F1
#
_entry.id   AF-A0A7J3BGA9-F1
#
_cell.length_a   1.000
_cell.length_b   1.000
_cell.length_c   1.000
_cell.angle_alpha   90.00
_cell.angle_beta   90.00
_cell.angle_gamma   90.00
#
_symmetry.space_group_name_H-M   'P 1'
#
loop_
_entity.id
_entity.type
_entity.pdbx_description
1 polymer ?
#
loop_
_entity_poly.entity_id
_entity_poly.type
_entity_poly.pdbx_seq_one_letter_code
_entity_poly.pdbx_strand_id
1 'polypeptide(L)'
;MPKGDLLDFIKAEVDGLIYQSTVLDEVKLGGRSYPRTYKHIIEIDEQQLSETYLTVVTTLNESPTKVSWKVSIEGLSIIREFKPQITAETSSGSIYTIHVFDLSKVIKGGKTYELMISCDSSKPIVINGFELIGVKPLSGVSTETHYRAGCVLINPSETYITKFKVMSPGTYNMSLLINLPSRYSSVDITLNNLHIKTLNNLLGLNNIQLTNLRVGDDNILTIRHKESSEIYHPRYVALFSILKYRLSCNGPEISLSADEVICNEDLCKIMVSIKNEGDIPCENLVITGFSAGAMLIRDVIPIVKPHEVMQRCYNLKNVNQAVTFKAVYKKFGRQCINELKVLRP
;
A
#
# COMPACT_ATOMS: atom_id res chain seq x y z
N MET A 1 -5.26 16.25 -25.88
CA MET A 1 -5.18 16.39 -24.41
C MET A 1 -5.83 15.16 -23.78
N PRO A 2 -5.32 14.66 -22.63
CA PRO A 2 -5.93 13.54 -21.93
C PRO A 2 -7.42 13.78 -21.64
N LYS A 3 -8.22 12.71 -21.65
CA LYS A 3 -9.68 12.77 -21.40
C LYS A 3 -10.03 12.21 -20.02
N GLY A 4 -11.01 12.81 -19.36
CA GLY A 4 -11.47 12.40 -18.04
C GLY A 4 -10.70 13.09 -16.90
N ASP A 5 -10.98 12.70 -15.66
CA ASP A 5 -10.43 13.35 -14.46
C ASP A 5 -10.30 12.37 -13.28
N LEU A 6 -9.54 12.76 -12.26
CA LEU A 6 -9.45 12.11 -10.96
C LEU A 6 -10.01 13.05 -9.90
N LEU A 7 -10.89 12.54 -9.04
CA LEU A 7 -11.48 13.33 -7.96
C LEU A 7 -10.88 12.96 -6.62
N ASP A 8 -10.88 13.92 -5.71
CA ASP A 8 -10.35 13.76 -4.36
C ASP A 8 -11.38 13.02 -3.48
N PHE A 9 -10.94 11.94 -2.84
CA PHE A 9 -11.78 11.15 -1.91
C PHE A 9 -11.26 11.23 -0.48
N ILE A 10 -9.94 11.13 -0.30
CA ILE A 10 -9.28 11.33 1.00
C ILE A 10 -8.26 12.43 0.80
N LYS A 11 -8.27 13.46 1.67
CA LYS A 11 -7.26 14.50 1.71
C LYS A 11 -7.13 14.98 3.15
N ALA A 12 -6.41 14.19 3.95
CA ALA A 12 -6.39 14.35 5.38
C ALA A 12 -5.08 13.85 5.97
N GLU A 13 -4.82 14.31 7.19
CA GLU A 13 -3.96 13.61 8.13
C GLU A 13 -4.84 12.62 8.90
N VAL A 14 -4.44 11.36 8.92
CA VAL A 14 -5.20 10.27 9.55
C VAL A 14 -4.37 9.61 10.65
N ASP A 15 -5.02 9.26 11.77
CA ASP A 15 -4.37 8.57 12.89
C ASP A 15 -4.23 7.07 12.58
N GLY A 16 -3.10 6.69 11.99
CA GLY A 16 -2.77 5.31 11.70
C GLY A 16 -1.92 5.13 10.45
N LEU A 17 -1.92 3.90 9.92
CA LEU A 17 -1.22 3.51 8.70
C LEU A 17 -2.21 3.37 7.54
N ILE A 18 -1.78 3.69 6.32
CA ILE A 18 -2.58 3.40 5.13
C ILE A 18 -2.52 1.90 4.83
N TYR A 19 -3.70 1.29 4.78
CA TYR A 19 -3.93 -0.04 4.26
C TYR A 19 -4.34 0.06 2.79
N GLN A 20 -3.72 -0.76 1.94
CA GLN A 20 -4.06 -0.86 0.53
C GLN A 20 -4.04 -2.33 0.12
N SER A 21 -5.14 -2.78 -0.50
CA SER A 21 -5.23 -4.09 -1.14
C SER A 21 -5.77 -3.89 -2.56
N THR A 22 -5.20 -4.60 -3.54
CA THR A 22 -5.56 -4.44 -4.94
C THR A 22 -5.73 -5.79 -5.60
N VAL A 23 -6.82 -5.94 -6.35
CA VAL A 23 -7.09 -7.12 -7.18
C VAL A 23 -7.09 -6.68 -8.63
N LEU A 24 -6.25 -7.33 -9.43
CA LEU A 24 -5.94 -6.95 -10.81
C LEU A 24 -6.55 -7.92 -11.84
N ASP A 25 -7.44 -8.81 -11.40
CA ASP A 25 -8.05 -9.82 -12.24
C ASP A 25 -9.23 -9.25 -13.04
N GLU A 26 -9.16 -9.39 -14.37
CA GLU A 26 -10.25 -9.01 -15.26
C GLU A 26 -11.34 -10.10 -15.29
N VAL A 27 -12.60 -9.71 -15.10
CA VAL A 27 -13.75 -10.62 -15.13
C VAL A 27 -14.89 -10.04 -15.97
N LYS A 28 -15.43 -10.84 -16.88
CA LYS A 28 -16.62 -10.49 -17.67
C LYS A 28 -17.87 -11.05 -17.01
N LEU A 29 -18.90 -10.21 -16.84
CA LEU A 29 -20.16 -10.57 -16.21
C LEU A 29 -21.37 -10.19 -17.06
N GLY A 30 -22.43 -11.00 -16.98
CA GLY A 30 -23.71 -10.73 -17.65
C GLY A 30 -23.74 -11.09 -19.14
N GLY A 31 -24.76 -10.62 -19.85
CA GLY A 31 -25.05 -11.08 -21.20
C GLY A 31 -25.45 -12.56 -21.25
N ARG A 32 -25.41 -13.15 -22.46
CA ARG A 32 -25.86 -14.55 -22.68
C ARG A 32 -24.81 -15.60 -22.30
N SER A 33 -23.52 -15.25 -22.35
CA SER A 33 -22.43 -16.23 -22.36
C SER A 33 -21.50 -16.15 -21.15
N TYR A 34 -21.64 -15.15 -20.28
CA TYR A 34 -20.78 -14.95 -19.12
C TYR A 34 -21.55 -15.17 -17.82
N PRO A 35 -20.85 -15.57 -16.74
CA PRO A 35 -21.48 -15.69 -15.43
C PRO A 35 -22.15 -14.39 -15.01
N ARG A 36 -23.24 -14.49 -14.25
CA ARG A 36 -23.94 -13.32 -13.69
C ARG A 36 -23.31 -12.82 -12.41
N THR A 37 -22.45 -13.59 -11.78
CA THR A 37 -21.88 -13.31 -10.46
C THR A 37 -20.39 -13.59 -10.44
N TYR A 38 -19.63 -12.67 -9.85
CA TYR A 38 -18.25 -12.86 -9.42
C TYR A 38 -18.19 -12.74 -7.91
N LYS A 39 -17.40 -13.62 -7.27
CA LYS A 39 -17.14 -13.60 -5.84
C LYS A 39 -15.63 -13.49 -5.62
N HIS A 40 -15.23 -12.68 -4.66
CA HIS A 40 -13.86 -12.53 -4.24
C HIS A 40 -13.78 -12.47 -2.72
N ILE A 41 -12.75 -13.09 -2.16
CA ILE A 41 -12.50 -13.11 -0.73
C ILE A 41 -11.48 -12.04 -0.39
N ILE A 42 -11.89 -11.05 0.39
CA ILE A 42 -11.02 -10.00 0.92
C ILE A 42 -10.56 -10.42 2.31
N GLU A 43 -9.26 -10.69 2.44
CA GLU A 43 -8.64 -10.98 3.72
C GLU A 43 -8.05 -9.70 4.32
N ILE A 44 -8.49 -9.37 5.54
CA ILE A 44 -8.03 -8.19 6.27
C ILE A 44 -7.44 -8.68 7.59
N ASP A 45 -6.12 -8.92 7.56
CA ASP A 45 -5.34 -9.36 8.72
C ASP A 45 -5.30 -8.31 9.84
N GLU A 46 -5.61 -7.06 9.50
CA GLU A 46 -5.56 -5.95 10.43
C GLU A 46 -6.78 -5.92 11.33
N GLN A 47 -6.55 -6.00 12.65
CA GLN A 47 -7.60 -6.09 13.67
C GLN A 47 -8.69 -5.03 13.52
N GLN A 48 -8.29 -3.82 13.10
CA GLN A 48 -9.22 -2.74 12.84
C GLN A 48 -8.86 -1.97 11.55
N LEU A 49 -9.88 -1.59 10.80
CA LEU A 49 -9.81 -0.56 9.76
C LEU A 49 -10.86 0.52 10.02
N SER A 50 -10.50 1.76 9.73
CA SER A 50 -11.38 2.94 9.63
C SER A 50 -11.27 3.55 8.24
N GLU A 51 -12.20 4.46 7.89
CA GLU A 51 -12.19 5.22 6.63
C GLU A 51 -11.89 4.33 5.40
N THR A 52 -12.73 3.33 5.20
CA THR A 52 -12.49 2.28 4.21
C THR A 52 -13.25 2.56 2.93
N TYR A 53 -12.54 2.59 1.80
CA TYR A 53 -13.10 2.86 0.48
C TYR A 53 -12.75 1.73 -0.49
N LEU A 54 -13.75 1.26 -1.22
CA LEU A 54 -13.56 0.30 -2.32
C LEU A 54 -13.78 1.00 -3.66
N THR A 55 -12.74 1.04 -4.47
CA THR A 55 -12.78 1.52 -5.85
C THR A 55 -12.90 0.33 -6.79
N VAL A 56 -13.97 0.28 -7.59
CA VAL A 56 -14.20 -0.74 -8.62
C VAL A 56 -14.04 -0.12 -10.00
N VAL A 57 -13.18 -0.71 -10.82
CA VAL A 57 -12.88 -0.27 -12.18
C VAL A 57 -13.65 -1.14 -13.17
N THR A 58 -14.52 -0.53 -13.98
CA THR A 58 -15.34 -1.27 -14.95
C THR A 58 -15.22 -0.70 -16.37
N THR A 59 -15.41 -1.56 -17.36
CA THR A 59 -15.50 -1.20 -18.78
C THR A 59 -16.87 -1.64 -19.31
N LEU A 60 -17.58 -0.70 -19.93
CA LEU A 60 -18.92 -0.88 -20.44
C LEU A 60 -18.94 -0.65 -21.97
N ASN A 61 -19.81 -1.37 -22.68
CA ASN A 61 -20.05 -1.19 -24.11
C ASN A 61 -21.38 -0.47 -24.40
N GLU A 62 -22.00 0.08 -23.37
CA GLU A 62 -23.22 0.88 -23.48
C GLU A 62 -23.30 1.89 -22.34
N SER A 63 -24.29 2.78 -22.43
CA SER A 63 -24.50 3.81 -21.43
C SER A 63 -24.63 3.18 -20.03
N PRO A 64 -23.89 3.68 -19.03
CA PRO A 64 -23.91 3.10 -17.69
C PRO A 64 -25.28 3.11 -17.00
N THR A 65 -26.18 4.00 -17.41
CA THR A 65 -27.56 4.06 -16.89
C THR A 65 -28.40 2.86 -17.33
N LYS A 66 -27.98 2.14 -18.38
CA LYS A 66 -28.65 0.94 -18.89
C LYS A 66 -28.11 -0.36 -18.29
N VAL A 67 -27.06 -0.28 -17.48
CA VAL A 67 -26.40 -1.44 -16.89
C VAL A 67 -26.95 -1.71 -15.51
N SER A 68 -27.67 -2.82 -15.37
CA SER A 68 -28.11 -3.37 -14.09
C SER A 68 -27.02 -4.27 -13.51
N TRP A 69 -26.34 -3.77 -12.49
CA TRP A 69 -25.36 -4.50 -11.71
C TRP A 69 -25.33 -4.01 -10.26
N LYS A 70 -24.85 -4.86 -9.34
CA LYS A 70 -24.76 -4.56 -7.90
C LYS A 70 -23.46 -5.09 -7.32
N VAL A 71 -23.02 -4.43 -6.26
CA VAL A 71 -21.92 -4.86 -5.38
C VAL A 71 -22.51 -5.15 -4.02
N SER A 72 -22.12 -6.27 -3.41
CA SER A 72 -22.50 -6.64 -2.06
C SER A 72 -21.30 -7.17 -1.29
N ILE A 73 -21.27 -6.90 0.01
CA ILE A 73 -20.30 -7.47 0.94
C ILE A 73 -21.06 -8.23 2.00
N GLU A 74 -20.68 -9.49 2.27
CA GLU A 74 -21.37 -10.35 3.26
C GLU A 74 -22.90 -10.43 3.02
N GLY A 75 -23.31 -10.50 1.75
CA GLY A 75 -24.72 -10.52 1.35
C GLY A 75 -25.45 -9.17 1.48
N LEU A 76 -24.84 -8.15 2.07
CA LEU A 76 -25.40 -6.80 2.16
C LEU A 76 -25.10 -6.04 0.88
N SER A 77 -26.15 -5.67 0.14
CA SER A 77 -26.02 -4.82 -1.05
C SER A 77 -25.52 -3.44 -0.64
N ILE A 78 -24.40 -3.01 -1.22
CA ILE A 78 -23.87 -1.68 -1.03
C ILE A 78 -24.62 -0.77 -2.00
N ILE A 79 -25.72 -0.20 -1.52
CA ILE A 79 -26.59 0.65 -2.33
C ILE A 79 -26.02 2.07 -2.39
N ARG A 80 -26.23 2.68 -3.55
CA ARG A 80 -25.78 3.99 -4.00
C ARG A 80 -25.95 5.14 -2.97
N GLU A 81 -24.89 5.49 -2.26
CA GLU A 81 -24.62 6.89 -1.89
C GLU A 81 -23.56 7.43 -2.87
N PHE A 82 -24.01 7.81 -4.07
CA PHE A 82 -23.13 8.20 -5.19
C PHE A 82 -22.56 9.61 -5.02
N LYS A 83 -21.24 9.71 -4.92
CA LYS A 83 -20.44 10.78 -5.50
C LYS A 83 -19.20 10.16 -6.15
N PRO A 84 -18.83 10.54 -7.37
CA PRO A 84 -19.57 10.49 -8.62
C PRO A 84 -19.16 9.29 -9.48
N GLN A 85 -20.02 8.95 -10.45
CA GLN A 85 -19.63 8.03 -11.50
C GLN A 85 -18.72 8.76 -12.48
N ILE A 86 -17.41 8.50 -12.41
CA ILE A 86 -16.44 9.11 -13.32
C ILE A 86 -16.36 8.21 -14.54
N THR A 87 -16.79 8.74 -15.68
CA THR A 87 -16.76 8.04 -16.95
C THR A 87 -15.81 8.68 -17.92
N ALA A 88 -15.05 7.86 -18.65
CA ALA A 88 -14.30 8.31 -19.80
C ALA A 88 -14.60 7.40 -20.99
N GLU A 89 -15.13 8.01 -22.06
CA GLU A 89 -15.41 7.30 -23.31
C GLU A 89 -14.16 7.25 -24.17
N THR A 90 -13.85 6.04 -24.65
CA THR A 90 -12.72 5.76 -25.53
C THR A 90 -13.07 6.11 -26.97
N SER A 91 -12.06 6.22 -27.83
CA SER A 91 -12.30 6.38 -29.28
C SER A 91 -13.02 5.19 -29.93
N SER A 92 -13.04 4.02 -29.28
CA SER A 92 -13.74 2.82 -29.74
C SER A 92 -15.19 2.72 -29.24
N GLY A 93 -15.70 3.71 -28.50
CA GLY A 93 -17.04 3.71 -27.91
C GLY A 93 -17.20 2.87 -26.64
N SER A 94 -16.09 2.33 -26.09
CA SER A 94 -16.10 1.71 -24.77
C SER A 94 -16.05 2.80 -23.69
N ILE A 95 -16.67 2.55 -22.54
CA ILE A 95 -16.78 3.54 -21.46
C ILE A 95 -16.12 2.95 -20.22
N TYR A 96 -14.99 3.52 -19.79
CA TYR A 96 -14.48 3.24 -18.46
C TYR A 96 -15.39 3.92 -17.44
N THR A 97 -15.72 3.19 -16.39
CA THR A 97 -16.52 3.69 -15.28
C THR A 97 -15.89 3.29 -13.95
N ILE A 98 -15.75 4.29 -13.08
CA ILE A 98 -15.15 4.13 -11.76
C ILE A 98 -16.22 4.35 -10.71
N HIS A 99 -16.28 3.42 -9.77
CA HIS A 99 -17.20 3.43 -8.65
C HIS A 99 -16.41 3.40 -7.36
N VAL A 100 -16.61 4.39 -6.50
CA VAL A 100 -15.99 4.42 -5.16
C VAL A 100 -17.10 4.23 -4.13
N PHE A 101 -16.97 3.22 -3.29
CA PHE A 101 -17.90 2.87 -2.23
C PHE A 101 -17.26 3.16 -0.88
N ASP A 102 -17.94 3.93 -0.03
CA ASP A 102 -17.56 4.06 1.38
C ASP A 102 -18.05 2.83 2.15
N LEU A 103 -17.11 2.04 2.65
CA LEU A 103 -17.31 0.80 3.38
C LEU A 103 -16.95 0.94 4.86
N SER A 104 -16.71 2.14 5.36
CA SER A 104 -16.27 2.38 6.75
C SER A 104 -17.21 1.80 7.81
N LYS A 105 -18.50 1.65 7.49
CA LYS A 105 -19.51 1.06 8.37
C LYS A 105 -19.65 -0.47 8.21
N VAL A 106 -19.15 -1.03 7.11
CA VAL A 106 -19.33 -2.44 6.71
C VAL A 106 -18.08 -3.26 7.02
N ILE A 107 -16.91 -2.72 6.66
CA ILE A 107 -15.61 -3.33 6.90
C ILE A 107 -15.02 -2.73 8.18
N LYS A 108 -14.73 -3.60 9.16
CA LYS A 108 -14.14 -3.22 10.44
C LYS A 108 -12.73 -3.78 10.69
N GLY A 109 -12.21 -4.68 9.85
CA GLY A 109 -10.93 -5.39 10.06
C GLY A 109 -11.08 -6.74 10.77
N GLY A 110 -9.97 -7.48 10.88
CA GLY A 110 -9.77 -8.67 11.71
C GLY A 110 -10.52 -9.92 11.26
N LYS A 111 -11.02 -9.92 10.02
CA LYS A 111 -11.80 -11.03 9.46
C LYS A 111 -11.76 -11.02 7.94
N THR A 112 -12.24 -12.11 7.39
CA THR A 112 -12.46 -12.32 5.96
C THR A 112 -13.84 -11.77 5.55
N TYR A 113 -13.92 -11.17 4.37
CA TYR A 113 -15.15 -10.66 3.77
C TYR A 113 -15.37 -11.23 2.37
N GLU A 114 -16.57 -11.71 2.06
CA GLU A 114 -16.99 -12.05 0.69
C GLU A 114 -17.49 -10.78 -0.02
N LEU A 115 -16.72 -10.31 -1.00
CA LEU A 115 -17.17 -9.36 -2.00
C LEU A 115 -17.87 -10.12 -3.13
N MET A 116 -19.10 -9.71 -3.45
CA MET A 116 -19.84 -10.24 -4.60
C MET A 116 -20.24 -9.10 -5.52
N ILE A 117 -19.95 -9.28 -6.81
CA ILE A 117 -20.39 -8.40 -7.89
C ILE A 117 -21.33 -9.21 -8.77
N SER A 118 -22.53 -8.71 -9.02
CA SER A 118 -23.46 -9.38 -9.93
C SER A 118 -24.02 -8.46 -10.98
N CYS A 119 -24.21 -8.98 -12.19
CA CYS A 119 -24.70 -8.26 -13.35
C CYS A 119 -25.85 -9.03 -14.01
N ASP A 120 -27.02 -8.39 -14.08
CA ASP A 120 -28.21 -8.92 -14.75
C ASP A 120 -28.44 -8.30 -16.13
N SER A 121 -27.48 -7.53 -16.62
CA SER A 121 -27.57 -6.81 -17.89
C SER A 121 -27.55 -7.75 -19.09
N SER A 122 -28.25 -7.36 -20.15
CA SER A 122 -28.30 -8.11 -21.42
C SER A 122 -27.00 -8.08 -22.21
N LYS A 123 -26.14 -7.08 -21.97
CA LYS A 123 -24.78 -7.02 -22.51
C LYS A 123 -23.77 -7.24 -21.39
N PRO A 124 -22.60 -7.82 -21.71
CA PRO A 124 -21.58 -8.05 -20.70
C PRO A 124 -20.93 -6.75 -20.25
N ILE A 125 -20.59 -6.70 -18.97
CA ILE A 125 -19.68 -5.73 -18.38
C ILE A 125 -18.33 -6.38 -18.13
N VAL A 126 -17.27 -5.58 -18.11
CA VAL A 126 -15.94 -6.02 -17.68
C VAL A 126 -15.64 -5.36 -16.35
N ILE A 127 -15.35 -6.16 -15.32
CA ILE A 127 -14.72 -5.72 -14.08
C ILE A 127 -13.22 -5.84 -14.33
N ASN A 128 -12.52 -4.71 -14.45
CA ASN A 128 -11.07 -4.72 -14.72
C ASN A 128 -10.26 -5.02 -13.45
N GLY A 129 -10.82 -4.72 -12.29
CA GLY A 129 -10.20 -4.91 -10.99
C GLY A 129 -10.79 -3.98 -9.94
N PHE A 130 -10.29 -4.08 -8.72
CA PHE A 130 -10.70 -3.22 -7.62
C PHE A 130 -9.58 -2.96 -6.62
N GLU A 131 -9.69 -1.85 -5.90
CA GLU A 131 -8.73 -1.37 -4.94
C GLU A 131 -9.48 -1.04 -3.64
N LEU A 132 -9.05 -1.64 -2.54
CA LEU A 132 -9.52 -1.34 -1.19
C LEU A 132 -8.46 -0.50 -0.48
N ILE A 133 -8.86 0.68 -0.02
CA ILE A 133 -8.03 1.56 0.81
C ILE A 133 -8.70 1.72 2.15
N GLY A 134 -7.90 1.72 3.21
CA GLY A 134 -8.39 2.02 4.55
C GLY A 134 -7.29 2.63 5.41
N VAL A 135 -7.67 3.07 6.60
CA VAL A 135 -6.74 3.48 7.64
C VAL A 135 -6.73 2.38 8.68
N LYS A 136 -5.56 1.82 8.97
CA LYS A 136 -5.31 0.95 10.11
C LYS A 136 -4.99 1.84 11.31
N PRO A 137 -5.89 1.97 12.30
CA PRO A 137 -5.64 2.81 13.46
C PRO A 137 -4.39 2.32 14.20
N LEU A 138 -3.48 3.24 14.51
CA LEU A 138 -2.27 2.95 15.28
C LEU A 138 -1.92 4.16 16.14
N SER A 139 -1.88 3.96 17.46
CA SER A 139 -1.63 5.04 18.41
C SER A 139 -0.23 5.63 18.22
N GLY A 140 -0.14 6.97 18.28
CA GLY A 140 1.12 7.70 18.10
C GLY A 140 1.61 7.74 16.65
N VAL A 141 0.80 7.30 15.69
CA VAL A 141 1.11 7.31 14.26
C VAL A 141 0.11 8.16 13.55
N SER A 142 0.59 9.17 12.81
CA SER A 142 -0.24 9.86 11.83
C SER A 142 0.33 9.65 10.42
N THR A 143 -0.57 9.64 9.45
CA THR A 143 -0.22 9.58 8.04
C THR A 143 -0.88 10.76 7.33
N GLU A 144 -0.07 11.61 6.69
CA GLU A 144 -0.58 12.51 5.68
C GLU A 144 -0.93 11.68 4.45
N THR A 145 -2.19 11.73 4.00
CA THR A 145 -2.64 10.97 2.82
C THR A 145 -3.50 11.81 1.89
N HIS A 146 -3.39 11.51 0.61
CA HIS A 146 -4.31 12.02 -0.40
C HIS A 146 -4.60 10.91 -1.41
N TYR A 147 -5.85 10.47 -1.44
CA TYR A 147 -6.36 9.52 -2.40
C TYR A 147 -7.25 10.21 -3.45
N ARG A 148 -6.91 9.99 -4.72
CA ARG A 148 -7.69 10.42 -5.87
C ARG A 148 -8.06 9.22 -6.72
N ALA A 149 -9.31 9.14 -7.15
CA ALA A 149 -9.80 8.08 -8.03
C ALA A 149 -10.66 8.65 -9.16
N GLY A 150 -10.69 7.96 -10.29
CA GLY A 150 -11.39 8.40 -11.48
C GLY A 150 -10.81 7.76 -12.71
N CYS A 151 -10.98 8.34 -13.88
CA CYS A 151 -10.45 7.76 -15.10
C CYS A 151 -9.87 8.85 -15.98
N VAL A 152 -8.56 8.75 -16.25
CA VAL A 152 -7.87 9.61 -17.20
C VAL A 152 -7.31 8.74 -18.33
N LEU A 153 -7.78 8.98 -19.54
CA LEU A 153 -7.29 8.34 -20.76
C LEU A 153 -6.19 9.20 -21.39
N ILE A 154 -5.01 8.63 -21.56
CA ILE A 154 -3.80 9.28 -22.07
C ILE A 154 -3.44 8.60 -23.40
N ASN A 155 -3.68 9.25 -24.52
CA ASN A 155 -3.29 8.75 -25.84
C ASN A 155 -1.77 8.86 -26.03
N PRO A 156 -1.20 8.17 -27.04
CA PRO A 156 0.22 8.29 -27.34
C PRO A 156 0.60 9.75 -27.60
N SER A 157 1.80 10.12 -27.14
CA SER A 157 2.30 11.50 -27.14
C SER A 157 1.57 12.49 -26.22
N GLU A 158 0.49 12.08 -25.54
CA GLU A 158 -0.19 12.92 -24.56
C GLU A 158 0.47 12.84 -23.18
N THR A 159 0.24 13.90 -22.41
CA THR A 159 0.80 14.05 -21.06
C THR A 159 -0.31 14.49 -20.12
N TYR A 160 -0.54 13.71 -19.07
CA TYR A 160 -1.35 14.12 -17.93
C TYR A 160 -0.47 14.81 -16.90
N ILE A 161 -0.91 15.99 -16.45
CA ILE A 161 -0.21 16.81 -15.47
C ILE A 161 -1.17 17.06 -14.32
N THR A 162 -0.76 16.71 -13.11
CA THR A 162 -1.51 17.08 -11.91
C THR A 162 -0.60 17.79 -10.93
N LYS A 163 -1.10 18.93 -10.44
CA LYS A 163 -0.46 19.67 -9.36
C LYS A 163 -0.98 19.18 -8.04
N PHE A 164 -0.14 19.15 -7.03
CA PHE A 164 -0.58 18.90 -5.68
C PHE A 164 0.30 19.60 -4.65
N LYS A 165 -0.35 19.98 -3.56
CA LYS A 165 0.29 20.45 -2.35
C LYS A 165 0.35 19.33 -1.32
N VAL A 166 1.29 19.48 -0.40
CA VAL A 166 1.44 18.65 0.81
C VAL A 166 1.41 19.56 2.04
N MET A 167 1.08 19.00 3.20
CA MET A 167 1.11 19.75 4.46
C MET A 167 2.55 19.95 4.94
N SER A 168 3.42 18.97 4.72
CA SER A 168 4.83 19.04 5.07
C SER A 168 5.74 18.49 3.97
N PRO A 169 6.72 19.26 3.47
CA PRO A 169 7.77 18.76 2.58
C PRO A 169 8.53 17.59 3.18
N GLY A 170 8.94 16.64 2.35
CA GLY A 170 9.67 15.47 2.80
C GLY A 170 9.57 14.29 1.85
N THR A 171 9.63 13.09 2.44
CA THR A 171 9.66 11.83 1.71
C THR A 171 8.28 11.18 1.70
N TYR A 172 7.73 10.95 0.51
CA TYR A 172 6.41 10.35 0.31
C TYR A 172 6.51 9.04 -0.46
N ASN A 173 5.49 8.21 -0.29
CA ASN A 173 5.20 7.08 -1.15
C ASN A 173 3.98 7.42 -2.02
N MET A 174 3.92 6.81 -3.19
CA MET A 174 2.81 6.96 -4.13
C MET A 174 2.50 5.62 -4.78
N SER A 175 1.22 5.29 -4.84
CA SER A 175 0.68 4.16 -5.58
C SER A 175 -0.20 4.69 -6.72
N LEU A 176 -0.07 4.07 -7.89
CA LEU A 176 -0.84 4.38 -9.08
C LEU A 176 -1.54 3.13 -9.57
N LEU A 177 -2.86 3.17 -9.72
CA LEU A 177 -3.60 2.13 -10.43
C LEU A 177 -3.72 2.52 -11.89
N ILE A 178 -3.07 1.78 -12.79
CA ILE A 178 -2.93 2.14 -14.20
C ILE A 178 -3.12 0.92 -15.10
N ASN A 179 -3.86 1.06 -16.20
CA ASN A 179 -4.01 0.03 -17.23
C ASN A 179 -3.18 0.38 -18.46
N LEU A 180 -2.27 -0.54 -18.81
CA LEU A 180 -1.47 -0.47 -20.02
C LEU A 180 -2.09 -1.39 -21.09
N PRO A 181 -2.45 -0.86 -22.27
CA PRO A 181 -3.21 -1.63 -23.25
C PRO A 181 -2.36 -2.67 -24.01
N SER A 182 -1.04 -2.56 -23.93
CA SER A 182 -0.10 -3.40 -24.68
C SER A 182 1.28 -3.38 -24.03
N ARG A 183 2.04 -4.48 -24.18
CA ARG A 183 3.45 -4.54 -23.76
C ARG A 183 4.35 -3.54 -24.52
N TYR A 184 3.88 -3.07 -25.69
CA TYR A 184 4.55 -2.04 -26.49
C TYR A 184 4.21 -0.61 -26.07
N SER A 185 3.28 -0.43 -25.14
CA SER A 185 3.01 0.88 -24.54
C SER A 185 4.11 1.24 -23.55
N SER A 186 4.43 2.54 -23.48
CA SER A 186 5.50 3.05 -22.62
C SER A 186 5.07 4.33 -21.94
N VAL A 187 5.17 4.38 -20.61
CA VAL A 187 4.73 5.52 -19.81
C VAL A 187 5.88 6.05 -18.97
N ASP A 188 6.18 7.33 -19.10
CA ASP A 188 7.12 8.02 -18.20
C ASP A 188 6.37 8.69 -17.08
N ILE A 189 6.85 8.48 -15.86
CA ILE A 189 6.39 9.17 -14.66
C ILE A 189 7.52 10.09 -14.20
N THR A 190 7.22 11.38 -14.11
CA THR A 190 8.15 12.38 -13.58
C THR A 190 7.48 13.17 -12.46
N LEU A 191 8.28 13.58 -11.47
CA LEU A 191 7.86 14.42 -10.36
C LEU A 191 8.78 15.64 -10.32
N ASN A 192 8.21 16.84 -10.42
CA ASN A 192 8.97 18.09 -10.43
C ASN A 192 10.08 18.08 -11.50
N ASN A 193 9.74 17.60 -12.70
CA ASN A 193 10.65 17.40 -13.84
C ASN A 193 11.77 16.36 -13.64
N LEU A 194 11.83 15.68 -12.49
CA LEU A 194 12.75 14.58 -12.26
C LEU A 194 12.13 13.27 -12.71
N HIS A 195 12.87 12.49 -13.50
CA HIS A 195 12.43 11.17 -13.92
C HIS A 195 12.37 10.22 -12.73
N ILE A 196 11.20 9.62 -12.49
CA ILE A 196 11.00 8.69 -11.38
C ILE A 196 11.01 7.25 -11.89
N LYS A 197 10.23 6.95 -12.93
CA LYS A 197 10.10 5.60 -13.46
C LYS A 197 9.59 5.61 -14.90
N THR A 198 10.06 4.63 -15.69
CA THR A 198 9.45 4.26 -16.97
C THR A 198 8.69 2.94 -16.78
N LEU A 199 7.44 2.90 -17.21
CA LEU A 199 6.65 1.67 -17.32
C LEU A 199 6.75 1.17 -18.76
N ASN A 200 7.24 -0.05 -18.96
CA ASN A 200 7.34 -0.71 -20.26
C ASN A 200 7.14 -2.22 -20.08
N ASN A 201 6.77 -2.92 -21.16
CA ASN A 201 6.54 -4.37 -21.14
C ASN A 201 5.52 -4.84 -20.08
N LEU A 202 4.58 -3.96 -19.71
CA LEU A 202 3.45 -4.26 -18.84
C LEU A 202 2.16 -4.34 -19.67
N LEU A 203 1.21 -5.16 -19.24
CA LEU A 203 -0.09 -5.34 -19.88
C LEU A 203 -1.16 -5.39 -18.81
N GLY A 204 -2.34 -4.84 -19.11
CA GLY A 204 -3.50 -4.88 -18.23
C GLY A 204 -3.39 -3.91 -17.06
N LEU A 205 -4.23 -4.14 -16.06
CA LEU A 205 -4.29 -3.34 -14.84
C LEU A 205 -3.07 -3.64 -13.95
N ASN A 206 -2.40 -2.58 -13.48
CA ASN A 206 -1.18 -2.66 -12.68
C ASN A 206 -1.26 -1.67 -11.51
N ASN A 207 -0.83 -2.13 -10.32
CA ASN A 207 -0.56 -1.24 -9.18
C ASN A 207 0.93 -0.91 -9.15
N ILE A 208 1.27 0.35 -9.46
CA ILE A 208 2.65 0.83 -9.51
C ILE A 208 2.98 1.55 -8.21
N GLN A 209 3.87 0.96 -7.43
CA GLN A 209 4.40 1.55 -6.20
C GLN A 209 5.67 2.36 -6.50
N LEU A 210 5.69 3.59 -6.01
CA LEU A 210 6.80 4.55 -6.07
C LEU A 210 7.14 4.95 -4.64
N THR A 211 8.36 4.67 -4.20
CA THR A 211 8.78 4.90 -2.81
C THR A 211 9.86 5.95 -2.71
N ASN A 212 9.99 6.58 -1.55
CA ASN A 212 11.04 7.55 -1.25
C ASN A 212 11.07 8.78 -2.17
N LEU A 213 9.88 9.25 -2.60
CA LEU A 213 9.74 10.42 -3.44
C LEU A 213 10.01 11.69 -2.63
N ARG A 214 10.92 12.55 -3.09
CA ARG A 214 11.16 13.86 -2.48
C ARG A 214 10.13 14.86 -2.99
N VAL A 215 9.41 15.47 -2.06
CA VAL A 215 8.24 16.32 -2.33
C VAL A 215 8.45 17.65 -1.61
N GLY A 216 8.30 18.77 -2.33
CA GLY A 216 8.32 20.13 -1.79
C GLY A 216 6.91 20.61 -1.43
N ASP A 217 6.70 21.92 -1.25
CA ASP A 217 5.35 22.46 -0.96
C ASP A 217 4.41 22.37 -2.17
N ASP A 218 4.93 22.75 -3.35
CA ASP A 218 4.23 22.69 -4.62
C ASP A 218 4.87 21.63 -5.51
N ASN A 219 4.06 20.70 -6.00
CA ASN A 219 4.56 19.57 -6.78
C ASN A 219 3.75 19.36 -8.03
N ILE A 220 4.44 18.86 -9.06
CA ILE A 220 3.87 18.54 -10.35
C ILE A 220 4.21 17.09 -10.68
N LEU A 221 3.20 16.23 -10.64
CA LEU A 221 3.28 14.88 -11.17
C LEU A 221 2.91 14.91 -12.65
N THR A 222 3.77 14.32 -13.48
CA THR A 222 3.58 14.23 -14.92
C THR A 222 3.61 12.75 -15.32
N ILE A 223 2.57 12.33 -16.05
CA ILE A 223 2.44 10.98 -16.59
C ILE A 223 2.31 11.11 -18.10
N ARG A 224 3.34 10.69 -18.83
CA ARG A 224 3.42 10.83 -20.29
C ARG A 224 3.35 9.47 -20.95
N HIS A 225 2.40 9.29 -21.86
CA HIS A 225 2.38 8.13 -22.73
C HIS A 225 3.28 8.41 -23.94
N LYS A 226 4.37 7.65 -24.08
CA LYS A 226 5.27 7.76 -25.23
C LYS A 226 4.62 7.20 -26.49
N GLU A 227 4.92 7.83 -27.62
CA GLU A 227 4.66 7.22 -28.92
C GLU A 227 5.47 5.93 -29.03
N SER A 228 4.86 4.91 -29.62
CA SER A 228 5.52 3.65 -29.96
C SER A 228 5.54 3.49 -31.47
N SER A 229 6.63 2.93 -32.00
CA SER A 229 6.70 2.53 -33.41
C SER A 229 5.78 1.36 -33.72
N GLU A 230 5.43 0.56 -32.70
CA GLU A 230 4.55 -0.59 -32.84
C GLU A 230 3.08 -0.18 -32.83
N ILE A 231 2.30 -0.82 -33.70
CA ILE A 231 0.85 -0.61 -33.78
C ILE A 231 0.16 -1.57 -32.80
N TYR A 232 -0.66 -1.04 -31.91
CA TYR A 232 -1.47 -1.82 -31.00
C TYR A 232 -2.81 -1.13 -30.74
N HIS A 233 -3.79 -1.90 -30.28
CA HIS A 233 -5.12 -1.39 -29.94
C HIS A 233 -5.60 -2.02 -28.61
N PRO A 234 -6.27 -1.25 -27.73
CA PRO A 234 -6.47 0.20 -27.79
C PRO A 234 -5.16 1.00 -27.63
N ARG A 235 -5.11 2.26 -28.09
CA ARG A 235 -3.88 3.09 -28.03
C ARG A 235 -3.77 3.97 -26.79
N TYR A 236 -4.75 3.99 -25.91
CA TYR A 236 -4.70 4.85 -24.72
C TYR A 236 -4.22 4.06 -23.50
N VAL A 237 -3.52 4.73 -22.60
CA VAL A 237 -3.28 4.28 -21.23
C VAL A 237 -4.38 4.86 -20.36
N ALA A 238 -4.90 4.08 -19.40
CA ALA A 238 -5.92 4.55 -18.47
C ALA A 238 -5.36 4.62 -17.05
N LEU A 239 -5.38 5.80 -16.44
CA LEU A 239 -5.01 6.01 -15.04
C LEU A 239 -6.29 6.06 -14.20
N PHE A 240 -6.36 5.23 -13.15
CA PHE A 240 -7.56 5.06 -12.35
C PHE A 240 -7.47 5.62 -10.93
N SER A 241 -6.29 5.58 -10.32
CA SER A 241 -6.12 6.18 -9.01
C SER A 241 -4.69 6.65 -8.76
N ILE A 242 -4.58 7.61 -7.86
CA ILE A 242 -3.33 8.09 -7.28
C ILE A 242 -3.54 8.12 -5.77
N LEU A 243 -2.83 7.27 -5.05
CA LEU A 243 -2.72 7.32 -3.60
C LEU A 243 -1.34 7.84 -3.25
N LYS A 244 -1.24 8.98 -2.59
CA LYS A 244 0.03 9.46 -2.02
C LYS A 244 -0.08 9.49 -0.50
N TYR A 245 1.00 9.12 0.17
CA TYR A 245 1.02 9.13 1.63
C TYR A 245 2.43 9.29 2.19
N ARG A 246 2.50 9.87 3.40
CA ARG A 246 3.71 10.02 4.19
C ARG A 246 3.40 9.73 5.65
N LEU A 247 4.20 8.88 6.26
CA LEU A 247 4.20 8.70 7.70
C LEU A 247 4.84 9.93 8.36
N SER A 248 4.15 10.50 9.35
CA SER A 248 4.66 11.64 10.13
C SER A 248 5.70 11.22 11.17
N CYS A 249 5.87 9.92 11.40
CA CYS A 249 6.72 9.34 12.44
C CYS A 249 7.59 8.19 11.92
N ASN A 250 8.74 7.98 12.57
CA ASN A 250 9.55 6.80 12.34
C ASN A 250 9.01 5.62 13.16
N GLY A 251 8.90 4.46 12.52
CA GLY A 251 8.62 3.17 13.19
C GLY A 251 9.61 2.88 14.33
N PRO A 252 9.30 1.93 15.22
CA PRO A 252 10.27 1.49 16.21
C PRO A 252 11.58 1.09 15.52
N GLU A 253 12.70 1.49 16.11
CA GLU A 253 14.03 1.23 15.57
C GLU A 253 14.95 0.88 16.73
N ILE A 254 15.29 -0.40 16.87
CA ILE A 254 15.99 -0.89 18.07
C ILE A 254 17.49 -0.94 17.81
N SER A 255 18.25 -0.07 18.46
CA SER A 255 19.70 -0.15 18.51
C SER A 255 20.15 -0.95 19.74
N LEU A 256 21.24 -1.71 19.56
CA LEU A 256 21.88 -2.50 20.60
C LEU A 256 23.33 -2.05 20.77
N SER A 257 23.77 -1.86 22.00
CA SER A 257 25.19 -1.65 22.34
C SER A 257 25.61 -2.49 23.54
N ALA A 258 26.89 -2.84 23.61
CA ALA A 258 27.47 -3.46 24.80
C ALA A 258 28.15 -2.38 25.62
N ASP A 259 27.64 -2.15 26.84
CA ASP A 259 28.19 -1.11 27.73
C ASP A 259 29.34 -1.67 28.57
N GLU A 260 29.22 -2.94 28.98
CA GLU A 260 30.20 -3.59 29.84
C GLU A 260 30.25 -5.09 29.52
N VAL A 261 31.46 -5.66 29.44
CA VAL A 261 31.69 -7.08 29.20
C VAL A 261 32.70 -7.57 30.23
N ILE A 262 32.23 -8.35 31.21
CA ILE A 262 33.08 -8.98 32.22
C ILE A 262 32.98 -10.48 32.03
N CYS A 263 34.03 -11.10 31.49
CA CYS A 263 34.11 -12.55 31.37
C CYS A 263 35.20 -13.12 32.30
N ASN A 264 34.85 -14.16 33.05
CA ASN A 264 35.80 -15.07 33.70
C ASN A 264 35.72 -16.46 33.05
N GLU A 265 36.38 -17.49 33.60
CA GLU A 265 36.48 -18.81 32.96
C GLU A 265 35.10 -19.42 32.64
N ASP A 266 34.17 -19.39 33.60
CA ASP A 266 32.88 -20.08 33.49
C ASP A 266 31.69 -19.16 33.18
N LEU A 267 31.81 -17.87 33.47
CA LEU A 267 30.72 -16.90 33.40
C LEU A 267 31.14 -15.66 32.61
N CYS A 268 30.34 -15.27 31.62
CA CYS A 268 30.41 -13.95 31.03
C CYS A 268 29.16 -13.12 31.34
N LYS A 269 29.37 -12.00 32.01
CA LYS A 269 28.36 -10.98 32.28
C LYS A 269 28.45 -9.90 31.20
N ILE A 270 27.38 -9.73 30.44
CA ILE A 270 27.29 -8.74 29.37
C ILE A 270 26.15 -7.77 29.71
N MET A 271 26.48 -6.49 29.84
CA MET A 271 25.51 -5.42 29.93
C MET A 271 25.17 -4.93 28.53
N VAL A 272 23.93 -5.16 28.09
CA VAL A 272 23.43 -4.72 26.79
C VAL A 272 22.51 -3.54 27.00
N SER A 273 22.84 -2.41 26.38
CA SER A 273 21.94 -1.28 26.21
C SER A 273 21.07 -1.50 24.98
N ILE A 274 19.78 -1.26 25.17
CA ILE A 274 18.73 -1.39 24.18
C ILE A 274 18.07 -0.03 24.09
N LYS A 275 18.08 0.58 22.91
CA LYS A 275 17.47 1.88 22.69
C LYS A 275 16.49 1.83 21.54
N ASN A 276 15.32 2.43 21.72
CA ASN A 276 14.39 2.66 20.64
C ASN A 276 14.63 4.06 20.04
N GLU A 277 15.27 4.13 18.88
CA GLU A 277 15.51 5.37 18.13
C GLU A 277 14.24 5.86 17.38
N GLY A 278 13.18 5.05 17.38
CA GLY A 278 11.93 5.35 16.70
C GLY A 278 10.99 6.24 17.53
N ASP A 279 9.98 6.77 16.85
CA ASP A 279 8.96 7.65 17.44
C ASP A 279 7.75 6.87 18.00
N ILE A 280 7.74 5.54 17.83
CA ILE A 280 6.65 4.64 18.22
C ILE A 280 7.18 3.55 19.17
N PRO A 281 6.40 3.11 20.17
CA PRO A 281 6.81 2.01 21.04
C PRO A 281 7.11 0.72 20.25
N CYS A 282 8.15 0.02 20.67
CA CYS A 282 8.46 -1.33 20.20
C CYS A 282 7.79 -2.35 21.11
N GLU A 283 6.71 -2.97 20.65
CA GLU A 283 6.00 -4.01 21.40
C GLU A 283 6.59 -5.40 21.14
N ASN A 284 6.64 -6.22 22.19
CA ASN A 284 7.10 -7.61 22.16
C ASN A 284 8.48 -7.79 21.51
N LEU A 285 9.45 -6.95 21.90
CA LEU A 285 10.83 -7.07 21.49
C LEU A 285 11.42 -8.38 22.04
N VAL A 286 11.95 -9.22 21.17
CA VAL A 286 12.65 -10.45 21.58
C VAL A 286 14.14 -10.26 21.41
N ILE A 287 14.89 -10.35 22.51
CA ILE A 287 16.35 -10.40 22.49
C ILE A 287 16.78 -11.87 22.57
N THR A 288 17.53 -12.33 21.57
CA THR A 288 18.13 -13.65 21.56
C THR A 288 19.65 -13.53 21.51
N GLY A 289 20.37 -14.28 22.35
CA GLY A 289 21.83 -14.34 22.31
C GLY A 289 22.30 -15.72 21.85
N PHE A 290 23.26 -15.75 20.95
CA PHE A 290 23.84 -16.98 20.39
C PHE A 290 25.35 -17.01 20.56
N SER A 291 25.91 -18.20 20.77
CA SER A 291 27.34 -18.46 20.63
C SER A 291 27.54 -19.82 19.95
N ALA A 292 28.42 -19.90 18.96
CA ALA A 292 28.67 -21.12 18.17
C ALA A 292 27.39 -21.80 17.61
N GLY A 293 26.36 -21.02 17.29
CA GLY A 293 25.06 -21.54 16.81
C GLY A 293 24.10 -22.04 17.90
N ALA A 294 24.54 -22.14 19.16
CA ALA A 294 23.68 -22.46 20.30
C ALA A 294 23.01 -21.19 20.85
N MET A 295 21.70 -21.26 21.13
CA MET A 295 20.97 -20.19 21.80
C MET A 295 21.27 -20.22 23.31
N LEU A 296 21.76 -19.11 23.83
CA LEU A 296 22.15 -18.98 25.25
C LEU A 296 21.09 -18.24 26.07
N ILE A 297 20.37 -17.31 25.46
CA ILE A 297 19.37 -16.47 26.13
C ILE A 297 18.24 -16.14 25.16
N ARG A 298 17.04 -16.05 25.73
CA ARG A 298 15.86 -15.48 25.10
C ARG A 298 15.14 -14.61 26.14
N ASP A 299 15.16 -13.30 25.93
CA ASP A 299 14.42 -12.33 26.74
C ASP A 299 13.29 -11.72 25.90
N VAL A 300 12.11 -11.58 26.49
CA VAL A 300 10.93 -10.98 25.84
C VAL A 300 10.58 -9.72 26.62
N ILE A 301 10.74 -8.59 25.97
CA ILE A 301 10.49 -7.28 26.54
C ILE A 301 9.13 -6.79 26.02
N PRO A 302 8.12 -6.62 26.88
CA PRO A 302 6.76 -6.30 26.45
C PRO A 302 6.67 -5.00 25.65
N ILE A 303 7.41 -3.96 26.08
CA ILE A 303 7.41 -2.67 25.42
C ILE A 303 8.73 -1.94 25.65
N VAL A 304 9.22 -1.25 24.62
CA VAL A 304 10.28 -0.22 24.72
C VAL A 304 9.71 1.08 24.17
N LYS A 305 9.54 2.09 25.02
CA LYS A 305 8.93 3.37 24.64
C LYS A 305 9.81 4.13 23.63
N PRO A 306 9.25 5.09 22.88
CA PRO A 306 10.03 5.96 21.99
C PRO A 306 11.17 6.62 22.75
N HIS A 307 12.37 6.63 22.15
CA HIS A 307 13.58 7.25 22.69
C HIS A 307 14.05 6.71 24.06
N GLU A 308 13.43 5.63 24.55
CA GLU A 308 13.81 4.98 25.81
C GLU A 308 15.13 4.22 25.65
N VAL A 309 16.00 4.36 26.65
CA VAL A 309 17.21 3.55 26.81
C VAL A 309 17.01 2.64 28.01
N MET A 310 17.19 1.35 27.79
CA MET A 310 17.04 0.31 28.80
C MET A 310 18.31 -0.54 28.82
N GLN A 311 18.75 -0.89 30.02
CA GLN A 311 19.84 -1.83 30.20
C GLN A 311 19.33 -3.21 30.62
N ARG A 312 19.97 -4.25 30.08
CA ARG A 312 19.76 -5.65 30.44
C ARG A 312 21.10 -6.31 30.72
N CYS A 313 21.19 -6.97 31.87
CA CYS A 313 22.35 -7.73 32.26
C CYS A 313 22.13 -9.22 31.97
N TYR A 314 22.94 -9.79 31.10
CA TYR A 314 22.87 -11.21 30.76
C TYR A 314 24.08 -11.96 31.34
N ASN A 315 23.79 -12.98 32.15
CA ASN A 315 24.79 -13.85 32.76
C ASN A 315 24.84 -15.16 31.97
N LEU A 316 25.87 -15.31 31.14
CA LEU A 316 26.02 -16.43 30.20
C LEU A 316 27.09 -17.39 30.69
N LYS A 317 26.81 -18.70 30.65
CA LYS A 317 27.76 -19.74 31.06
C LYS A 317 28.42 -20.39 29.86
N ASN A 318 29.66 -20.86 30.01
CA ASN A 318 30.41 -21.63 29.01
C ASN A 318 30.57 -20.92 27.65
N VAL A 319 30.78 -19.60 27.67
CA VAL A 319 30.94 -18.78 26.47
C VAL A 319 32.40 -18.77 26.02
N ASN A 320 32.73 -19.64 25.06
CA ASN A 320 34.10 -19.79 24.54
C ASN A 320 34.34 -19.02 23.23
N GLN A 321 33.30 -18.39 22.68
CA GLN A 321 33.35 -17.64 21.42
C GLN A 321 32.56 -16.33 21.57
N ALA A 322 32.63 -15.48 20.54
CA ALA A 322 31.81 -14.27 20.47
C ALA A 322 30.32 -14.59 20.68
N VAL A 323 29.61 -13.66 21.31
CA VAL A 323 28.16 -13.73 21.50
C VAL A 323 27.50 -12.76 20.55
N THR A 324 26.54 -13.24 19.77
CA THR A 324 25.70 -12.39 18.93
C THR A 324 24.34 -12.23 19.56
N PHE A 325 24.00 -11.01 19.95
CA PHE A 325 22.65 -10.63 20.34
C PHE A 325 21.88 -10.21 19.09
N LYS A 326 20.64 -10.69 18.97
CA LYS A 326 19.68 -10.27 17.95
C LYS A 326 18.45 -9.68 18.63
N ALA A 327 18.09 -8.47 18.23
CA ALA A 327 16.81 -7.84 18.53
C ALA A 327 15.82 -8.16 17.41
N VAL A 328 14.80 -8.94 17.72
CA VAL A 328 13.73 -9.32 16.79
C VAL A 328 12.44 -8.61 17.21
N TYR A 329 11.89 -7.80 16.31
CA TYR A 329 10.70 -6.98 16.59
C TYR A 329 9.89 -6.74 15.32
N LYS A 330 8.72 -6.08 15.43
CA LYS A 330 7.92 -5.68 14.28
C LYS A 330 7.98 -4.17 14.08
N LYS A 331 8.29 -3.73 12.86
CA LYS A 331 8.18 -2.34 12.40
C LYS A 331 7.07 -2.27 11.37
N PHE A 332 5.97 -1.58 11.71
CA PHE A 332 4.79 -1.45 10.85
C PHE A 332 4.29 -2.79 10.28
N GLY A 333 4.23 -3.83 11.13
CA GLY A 333 3.78 -5.18 10.76
C GLY A 333 4.84 -6.08 10.12
N ARG A 334 5.98 -5.54 9.66
CA ARG A 334 7.09 -6.31 9.12
C ARG A 334 8.07 -6.70 10.22
N GLN A 335 8.59 -7.93 10.19
CA GLN A 335 9.64 -8.36 11.11
C GLN A 335 10.97 -7.67 10.77
N CYS A 336 11.63 -7.14 11.79
CA CYS A 336 12.96 -6.52 11.72
C CYS A 336 13.91 -7.27 12.66
N ILE A 337 15.19 -7.32 12.27
CA ILE A 337 16.26 -7.97 13.04
C ILE A 337 17.47 -7.05 13.03
N ASN A 338 17.89 -6.62 14.22
CA ASN A 338 19.13 -5.88 14.41
C ASN A 338 20.10 -6.73 15.24
N GLU A 339 21.39 -6.70 14.92
CA GLU A 339 22.39 -7.58 15.52
C GLU A 339 23.52 -6.80 16.19
N LEU A 340 23.97 -7.30 17.34
CA LEU A 340 25.15 -6.84 18.06
C LEU A 340 26.06 -8.03 18.30
N LYS A 341 27.28 -7.99 17.76
CA LYS A 341 28.32 -8.99 18.03
C LYS A 341 29.24 -8.47 19.14
N VAL A 342 29.29 -9.21 20.24
CA VAL A 342 30.17 -8.93 21.37
C VAL A 342 31.33 -9.91 21.34
N LEU A 343 32.54 -9.38 21.18
CA LEU A 343 33.76 -10.16 21.32
C LEU A 343 34.07 -10.34 22.80
N ARG A 344 34.53 -11.53 23.17
CA ARG A 344 35.14 -11.73 24.49
C ARG A 344 36.43 -10.90 24.53
N PRO A 345 36.61 -10.02 25.53
CA PRO A 345 37.83 -9.22 25.67
C PRO A 345 39.06 -10.08 25.91
#